data_AF-A0A940NEC2-F1
#
_entry.id   AF-A0A940NEC2-F1
#
_cell.length_a   1.000
_cell.length_b   1.000
_cell.length_c   1.000
_cell.angle_alpha   90.00
_cell.angle_beta   90.00
_cell.angle_gamma   90.00
#
_symmetry.space_group_name_H-M   'P 1'
#
loop_
_entity.id
_entity.type
_entity.pdbx_description
1 polymer ?
#
loop_
_entity_poly.entity_id
_entity_poly.type
_entity_poly.pdbx_seq_one_letter_code
_entity_poly.pdbx_strand_id
1 'polypeptide(L)'
;MTRGAAPPTVARFTVDANGWINEARKLPSPNFEVRPNGARPTLIVVHNISLPPNEFGGPAIADLFLNRLDCDAHPYYDTHLRGVRVSAHFVIRRDGALEQYVSCDERAWHAGASNFFGRERCNDFSIGIELEGSDATRFEAAQYETLAPLVQALASHYAIDALAGHADIAPGRKTDPGPHFDWQRLQSDTALADQYFPYLHPLPRAPISS
;
A
#
# COMPACT_ATOMS: atom_id res chain seq x y z
N MET A 1 -31.47 26.20 1.71
CA MET A 1 -29.99 26.30 1.65
C MET A 1 -29.48 25.03 1.00
N THR A 2 -29.23 25.08 -0.30
CA THR A 2 -28.69 23.96 -1.08
C THR A 2 -27.23 23.75 -0.70
N ARG A 3 -26.90 22.56 -0.17
CA ARG A 3 -25.51 22.16 0.03
C ARG A 3 -24.86 22.07 -1.35
N GLY A 4 -23.92 22.95 -1.64
CA GLY A 4 -23.09 22.82 -2.83
C GLY A 4 -22.27 21.55 -2.72
N ALA A 5 -22.42 20.64 -3.68
CA ALA A 5 -21.49 19.55 -3.86
C ALA A 5 -20.10 20.14 -4.14
N ALA A 6 -19.08 19.64 -3.45
CA ALA A 6 -17.70 19.97 -3.79
C ALA A 6 -17.43 19.56 -5.26
N PRO A 7 -16.68 20.36 -6.03
CA PRO A 7 -16.32 19.97 -7.38
C PRO A 7 -15.56 18.62 -7.34
N PRO A 8 -15.76 17.73 -8.33
CA PRO A 8 -15.00 16.49 -8.38
C PRO A 8 -13.52 16.85 -8.50
N THR A 9 -12.73 16.43 -7.52
CA THR A 9 -11.27 16.55 -7.55
C THR A 9 -10.80 15.79 -8.79
N VAL A 10 -10.21 16.50 -9.76
CA VAL A 10 -9.56 15.84 -10.90
C VAL A 10 -8.50 14.92 -10.32
N ALA A 11 -8.57 13.62 -10.62
CA ALA A 11 -7.60 12.66 -10.13
C ALA A 11 -6.19 13.10 -10.54
N ARG A 12 -5.31 13.31 -9.56
CA ARG A 12 -3.93 13.78 -9.76
C ARG A 12 -3.05 12.74 -10.47
N PHE A 13 -3.49 11.48 -10.49
CA PHE A 13 -2.74 10.35 -10.99
C PHE A 13 -3.50 9.61 -12.08
N THR A 14 -2.78 9.22 -13.12
CA THR A 14 -3.34 8.47 -14.25
C THR A 14 -2.68 7.11 -14.35
N VAL A 15 -3.47 6.04 -14.22
CA VAL A 15 -3.01 4.66 -14.50
C VAL A 15 -3.02 4.45 -16.01
N ASP A 16 -1.86 4.16 -16.58
CA ASP A 16 -1.71 3.85 -18.00
C ASP A 16 -2.17 2.43 -18.35
N ALA A 17 -2.16 2.10 -19.65
CA ALA A 17 -2.62 0.81 -20.15
C ALA A 17 -1.78 -0.40 -19.71
N ASN A 18 -0.63 -0.17 -19.06
CA ASN A 18 0.27 -1.21 -18.56
C ASN A 18 0.34 -1.19 -17.02
N GLY A 19 -0.62 -0.56 -16.35
CA GLY A 19 -0.70 -0.51 -14.89
C GLY A 19 0.33 0.39 -14.21
N TRP A 20 0.93 1.35 -14.92
CA TRP A 20 1.84 2.33 -14.35
C TRP A 20 1.17 3.69 -14.14
N ILE A 21 1.49 4.37 -13.05
CA ILE A 21 1.12 5.76 -12.81
C ILE A 21 2.06 6.65 -13.63
N ASN A 22 1.50 7.52 -14.47
CA ASN A 22 2.27 8.40 -15.35
C ASN A 22 3.15 9.38 -14.57
N GLU A 23 2.67 9.87 -13.44
CA GLU A 23 3.29 10.90 -12.63
C GLU A 23 4.25 10.34 -11.56
N ALA A 24 4.32 9.01 -11.40
CA ALA A 24 5.21 8.36 -10.44
C ALA A 24 6.64 8.24 -10.99
N ARG A 25 7.63 8.32 -10.10
CA ARG A 25 9.01 7.95 -10.44
C ARG A 25 9.09 6.43 -10.62
N LYS A 26 9.34 5.98 -11.85
CA LYS A 26 9.41 4.56 -12.21
C LYS A 26 10.78 3.96 -11.84
N LEU A 27 10.77 2.96 -10.97
CA LEU A 27 11.94 2.22 -10.49
C LEU A 27 11.68 0.71 -10.67
N PRO A 28 11.68 0.21 -11.92
CA PRO A 28 11.19 -1.14 -12.22
C PRO A 28 11.99 -2.21 -11.48
N SER A 29 11.33 -2.86 -10.53
CA SER A 29 11.88 -3.93 -9.73
C SER A 29 11.86 -5.24 -10.51
N PRO A 30 12.88 -6.11 -10.38
CA PRO A 30 12.80 -7.52 -10.81
C PRO A 30 11.91 -8.37 -9.88
N ASN A 31 11.52 -7.77 -8.75
CA ASN A 31 10.60 -8.16 -7.68
C ASN A 31 9.17 -8.54 -8.05
N PHE A 32 8.86 -9.26 -9.13
CA PHE A 32 7.45 -9.52 -9.47
C PHE A 32 7.24 -10.79 -10.29
N GLU A 33 5.97 -11.16 -10.43
CA GLU A 33 5.54 -12.22 -11.34
C GLU A 33 4.09 -11.99 -11.77
N VAL A 34 3.61 -12.82 -12.70
CA VAL A 34 2.23 -12.75 -13.20
C VAL A 34 1.23 -13.14 -12.11
N ARG A 35 0.13 -12.39 -11.99
CA ARG A 35 -0.99 -12.75 -11.11
C ARG A 35 -1.61 -14.09 -11.55
N PRO A 36 -1.88 -15.03 -10.63
CA PRO A 36 -2.40 -16.34 -11.00
C PRO A 36 -3.81 -16.24 -11.62
N ASN A 37 -4.09 -17.10 -12.58
CA ASN A 37 -5.41 -17.23 -13.23
C ASN A 37 -5.97 -15.91 -13.80
N GLY A 38 -5.09 -14.98 -14.21
CA GLY A 38 -5.50 -13.67 -14.71
C GLY A 38 -6.16 -12.77 -13.67
N ALA A 39 -5.94 -13.03 -12.37
CA ALA A 39 -6.49 -12.24 -11.29
C ALA A 39 -6.18 -10.75 -11.49
N ARG A 40 -7.15 -9.91 -11.12
CA ARG A 40 -7.02 -8.46 -11.07
C ARG A 40 -7.01 -8.01 -9.61
N PRO A 41 -6.34 -6.90 -9.30
CA PRO A 41 -6.36 -6.38 -7.94
C PRO A 41 -7.78 -5.93 -7.56
N THR A 42 -8.21 -6.33 -6.37
CA THR A 42 -9.46 -5.88 -5.73
C THR A 42 -9.20 -5.28 -4.35
N LEU A 43 -7.99 -5.45 -3.80
CA LEU A 43 -7.60 -4.96 -2.48
C LEU A 43 -6.42 -4.00 -2.58
N ILE A 44 -6.43 -2.91 -1.83
CA ILE A 44 -5.21 -2.14 -1.55
C ILE A 44 -4.74 -2.50 -0.13
N VAL A 45 -3.45 -2.82 0.00
CA VAL A 45 -2.83 -3.07 1.31
C VAL A 45 -1.85 -1.95 1.61
N VAL A 46 -2.08 -1.26 2.73
CA VAL A 46 -1.22 -0.19 3.24
C VAL A 46 -0.18 -0.78 4.17
N HIS A 47 1.08 -0.41 3.95
CA HIS A 47 2.26 -0.82 4.72
C HIS A 47 3.01 0.40 5.24
N ASN A 48 3.99 0.18 6.10
CA ASN A 48 5.04 1.15 6.35
C ASN A 48 6.42 0.50 6.28
N ILE A 49 7.41 1.31 5.93
CA ILE A 49 8.80 0.88 5.86
C ILE A 49 9.75 2.03 6.18
N SER A 50 10.84 1.72 6.87
CA SER A 50 12.00 2.60 7.06
C SER A 50 13.25 1.76 7.08
N LEU A 51 14.29 2.21 6.37
CA LEU A 51 15.57 1.51 6.29
C LEU A 51 16.74 2.52 6.39
N PRO A 52 17.59 2.41 7.43
CA PRO A 52 17.44 1.56 8.62
C PRO A 52 16.13 1.81 9.39
N PRO A 53 15.71 0.92 10.31
CA PRO A 53 14.46 1.11 11.05
C PRO A 53 14.41 2.48 11.75
N ASN A 54 13.33 3.23 11.52
CA ASN A 54 13.10 4.60 12.00
C ASN A 54 14.02 5.68 11.40
N GLU A 55 14.74 5.37 10.32
CA GLU A 55 15.50 6.34 9.53
C GLU A 55 14.83 6.53 8.17
N PHE A 56 14.82 7.77 7.67
CA PHE A 56 14.04 8.19 6.50
C PHE A 56 14.88 8.97 5.48
N GLY A 57 14.44 8.99 4.22
CA GLY A 57 15.03 9.79 3.14
C GLY A 57 16.22 9.16 2.43
N GLY A 58 16.65 7.97 2.89
CA GLY A 58 17.75 7.22 2.28
C GLY A 58 17.34 6.39 1.05
N PRO A 59 18.32 5.88 0.29
CA PRO A 59 18.07 5.05 -0.89
C PRO A 59 17.70 3.60 -0.53
N ALA A 60 17.94 3.18 0.71
CA ALA A 60 17.88 1.77 1.12
C ALA A 60 16.56 1.05 0.82
N ILE A 61 15.41 1.75 0.89
CA ILE A 61 14.10 1.18 0.48
C ILE A 61 14.11 0.82 -1.01
N ALA A 62 14.57 1.74 -1.85
CA ALA A 62 14.67 1.51 -3.28
C ALA A 62 15.68 0.39 -3.57
N ASP A 63 16.84 0.42 -2.90
CA ASP A 63 17.87 -0.59 -3.10
C ASP A 63 17.41 -1.98 -2.65
N LEU A 64 16.64 -2.10 -1.57
CA LEU A 64 16.02 -3.36 -1.16
C LEU A 64 15.09 -3.89 -2.28
N PHE A 65 14.16 -3.07 -2.75
CA PHE A 65 13.20 -3.48 -3.77
C PHE A 65 13.84 -3.72 -5.14
N LEU A 66 15.03 -3.17 -5.41
CA LEU A 66 15.78 -3.37 -6.66
C LEU A 66 16.84 -4.48 -6.56
N ASN A 67 16.96 -5.17 -5.42
CA ASN A 67 18.02 -6.15 -5.11
C ASN A 67 19.44 -5.57 -5.21
N ARG A 68 19.62 -4.33 -4.76
CA ARG A 68 20.88 -3.57 -4.75
C ARG A 68 21.35 -3.19 -3.35
N LEU A 69 20.59 -3.53 -2.31
CA LEU A 69 20.92 -3.16 -0.93
C LEU A 69 22.27 -3.76 -0.52
N ASP A 70 23.21 -2.87 -0.18
CA ASP A 70 24.45 -3.26 0.48
C ASP A 70 24.13 -3.70 1.91
N CYS A 71 24.09 -5.02 2.14
CA CYS A 71 23.77 -5.58 3.44
C CYS A 71 24.91 -5.40 4.46
N ASP A 72 26.13 -5.10 4.01
CA ASP A 72 27.27 -4.85 4.92
C ASP A 72 27.23 -3.43 5.51
N ALA A 73 26.44 -2.53 4.92
CA ALA A 73 26.35 -1.12 5.33
C ALA A 73 25.63 -0.89 6.67
N HIS A 74 24.85 -1.86 7.17
CA HIS A 74 24.14 -1.73 8.45
C HIS A 74 23.84 -3.09 9.09
N PRO A 75 24.02 -3.28 10.42
CA PRO A 75 23.79 -4.58 11.09
C PRO A 75 22.39 -5.15 10.90
N TYR A 76 21.36 -4.29 10.84
CA TYR A 76 20.00 -4.71 10.55
C TYR A 76 19.86 -5.32 9.14
N TYR A 77 20.57 -4.78 8.15
CA TYR A 77 20.49 -5.28 6.77
C TYR A 77 21.14 -6.66 6.68
N ASP A 78 22.33 -6.82 7.24
CA ASP A 78 23.03 -8.10 7.30
C ASP A 78 22.17 -9.18 7.98
N THR A 79 21.62 -8.85 9.15
CA THR A 79 20.90 -9.82 9.98
C THR A 79 19.54 -10.20 9.40
N HIS A 80 18.82 -9.25 8.78
CA HIS A 80 17.41 -9.44 8.45
C HIS A 80 17.06 -9.38 6.96
N LEU A 81 17.91 -8.77 6.12
CA LEU A 81 17.58 -8.48 4.72
C LEU A 81 18.48 -9.19 3.71
N ARG A 82 19.58 -9.81 4.16
CA ARG A 82 20.47 -10.57 3.28
C ARG A 82 19.71 -11.71 2.58
N GLY A 83 19.72 -11.68 1.25
CA GLY A 83 19.05 -12.67 0.40
C GLY A 83 17.52 -12.53 0.34
N VAL A 84 16.94 -11.57 1.05
CA VAL A 84 15.50 -11.27 0.98
C VAL A 84 15.18 -10.69 -0.39
N ARG A 85 14.10 -11.17 -1.00
CA ARG A 85 13.53 -10.61 -2.23
C ARG A 85 12.09 -10.24 -1.97
N VAL A 86 11.83 -8.94 -2.00
CA VAL A 86 10.51 -8.34 -1.75
C VAL A 86 10.33 -7.13 -2.66
N SER A 87 9.09 -6.68 -2.79
CA SER A 87 8.73 -5.47 -3.50
C SER A 87 7.35 -5.01 -3.06
N ALA A 88 7.05 -3.75 -3.29
CA ALA A 88 5.69 -3.22 -3.30
C ALA A 88 5.39 -2.64 -4.68
N HIS A 89 4.14 -2.23 -4.90
CA HIS A 89 3.82 -1.48 -6.12
C HIS A 89 4.33 -0.05 -5.97
N PHE A 90 4.08 0.57 -4.81
CA PHE A 90 4.39 1.97 -4.56
C PHE A 90 5.15 2.19 -3.25
N VAL A 91 5.95 3.24 -3.22
CA VAL A 91 6.46 3.88 -1.99
C VAL A 91 6.08 5.35 -2.03
N ILE A 92 5.53 5.86 -0.94
CA ILE A 92 5.28 7.29 -0.71
C ILE A 92 6.26 7.77 0.36
N ARG A 93 7.24 8.58 -0.07
CA ARG A 93 8.28 9.15 0.79
C ARG A 93 7.69 10.18 1.77
N ARG A 94 8.44 10.54 2.81
CA ARG A 94 7.99 11.52 3.82
C ARG A 94 7.54 12.85 3.21
N ASP A 95 8.20 13.30 2.14
CA ASP A 95 7.88 14.53 1.41
C ASP A 95 6.71 14.39 0.42
N GLY A 96 6.09 13.22 0.33
CA GLY A 96 5.02 12.92 -0.62
C GLY A 96 5.50 12.47 -2.00
N ALA A 97 6.81 12.31 -2.23
CA ALA A 97 7.28 11.77 -3.51
C ALA A 97 6.75 10.35 -3.73
N LEU A 98 6.15 10.13 -4.90
CA LEU A 98 5.60 8.84 -5.30
C LEU A 98 6.60 8.08 -6.19
N GLU A 99 7.00 6.91 -5.71
CA GLU A 99 7.81 5.96 -6.45
C GLU A 99 6.98 4.71 -6.78
N GLN A 100 7.13 4.18 -7.99
CA GLN A 100 6.49 2.93 -8.41
C GLN A 100 7.53 1.91 -8.84
N TYR A 101 7.40 0.68 -8.34
CA TYR A 101 8.37 -0.40 -8.54
C TYR A 101 7.83 -1.55 -9.39
N VAL A 102 6.53 -1.81 -9.31
CA VAL A 102 5.85 -2.90 -10.02
C VAL A 102 4.58 -2.36 -10.65
N SER A 103 4.28 -2.80 -11.89
CA SER A 103 3.00 -2.53 -12.53
C SER A 103 1.86 -3.05 -11.66
N CYS A 104 0.76 -2.30 -11.55
CA CYS A 104 -0.44 -2.73 -10.84
C CYS A 104 -1.11 -3.98 -11.45
N ASP A 105 -0.81 -4.31 -12.71
CA ASP A 105 -1.29 -5.52 -13.38
C ASP A 105 -0.51 -6.78 -12.97
N GLU A 106 0.73 -6.60 -12.48
CA GLU A 106 1.62 -7.67 -12.03
C GLU A 106 1.50 -7.90 -10.52
N ARG A 107 2.03 -9.03 -10.04
CA ARG A 107 2.07 -9.41 -8.62
C ARG A 107 3.38 -8.97 -7.98
N ALA A 108 3.35 -7.90 -7.18
CA ALA A 108 4.43 -7.57 -6.26
C ALA A 108 4.47 -8.52 -5.03
N TRP A 109 5.59 -8.53 -4.30
CA TRP A 109 5.85 -9.43 -3.18
C TRP A 109 5.85 -8.70 -1.83
N HIS A 110 4.69 -8.21 -1.40
CA HIS A 110 4.58 -7.34 -0.21
C HIS A 110 3.86 -7.99 0.99
N ALA A 111 2.84 -8.82 0.78
CA ALA A 111 1.98 -9.32 1.85
C ALA A 111 2.50 -10.58 2.56
N GLY A 112 3.31 -11.41 1.90
CA GLY A 112 3.71 -12.72 2.42
C GLY A 112 2.52 -13.65 2.71
N ALA A 113 2.61 -14.44 3.78
CA ALA A 113 1.49 -15.28 4.25
C ALA A 113 0.39 -14.42 4.89
N SER A 114 -0.76 -14.32 4.24
CA SER A 114 -1.84 -13.40 4.61
C SER A 114 -3.21 -13.93 4.21
N ASN A 115 -4.27 -13.41 4.84
CA ASN A 115 -5.66 -13.77 4.62
C ASN A 115 -6.56 -12.53 4.75
N PHE A 116 -7.36 -12.25 3.72
CA PHE A 116 -8.38 -11.18 3.74
C PHE A 116 -9.76 -11.82 3.67
N PHE A 117 -10.50 -11.82 4.79
CA PHE A 117 -11.84 -12.40 4.92
C PHE A 117 -12.00 -13.82 4.32
N GLY A 118 -11.05 -14.71 4.61
CA GLY A 118 -11.05 -16.09 4.13
C GLY A 118 -10.29 -16.30 2.81
N ARG A 119 -9.92 -15.23 2.11
CA ARG A 119 -9.12 -15.31 0.87
C ARG A 119 -7.63 -15.17 1.18
N GLU A 120 -6.91 -16.29 1.11
CA GLU A 120 -5.47 -16.33 1.35
C GLU A 120 -4.64 -15.74 0.20
N ARG A 121 -3.34 -15.52 0.44
CA ARG A 121 -2.34 -15.10 -0.56
C ARG A 121 -2.66 -13.73 -1.15
N CYS A 122 -2.76 -12.71 -0.29
CA CYS A 122 -3.23 -11.38 -0.71
C CYS A 122 -2.44 -10.75 -1.85
N ASN A 123 -1.15 -11.08 -2.04
CA ASN A 123 -0.38 -10.65 -3.21
C ASN A 123 -1.10 -10.94 -4.54
N ASP A 124 -1.83 -12.05 -4.64
CA ASP A 124 -2.51 -12.49 -5.87
C ASP A 124 -3.53 -11.46 -6.36
N PHE A 125 -4.14 -10.69 -5.46
CA PHE A 125 -5.26 -9.79 -5.74
C PHE A 125 -5.16 -8.42 -5.06
N SER A 126 -3.97 -8.04 -4.62
CA SER A 126 -3.76 -6.73 -4.00
C SER A 126 -2.67 -5.88 -4.62
N ILE A 127 -2.80 -4.57 -4.37
CA ILE A 127 -1.80 -3.55 -4.62
C ILE A 127 -1.24 -3.10 -3.26
N GLY A 128 0.03 -3.43 -3.00
CA GLY A 128 0.78 -2.92 -1.86
C GLY A 128 1.29 -1.49 -2.05
N ILE A 129 0.97 -0.61 -1.10
CA ILE A 129 1.48 0.77 -1.00
C ILE A 129 2.24 0.91 0.32
N GLU A 130 3.52 1.25 0.23
CA GLU A 130 4.40 1.52 1.36
C GLU A 130 4.40 3.02 1.68
N LEU A 131 4.19 3.39 2.94
CA LEU A 131 4.51 4.75 3.41
C LEU A 131 5.85 4.72 4.14
N GLU A 132 6.78 5.60 3.74
CA GLU A 132 8.02 5.77 4.50
C GLU A 132 7.70 6.25 5.93
N GLY A 133 8.04 5.44 6.92
CA GLY A 133 7.59 5.65 8.30
C GLY A 133 7.80 4.44 9.19
N SER A 134 7.09 4.44 10.32
CA SER A 134 7.15 3.37 11.33
C SER A 134 5.90 3.37 12.19
N ASP A 135 5.67 2.27 12.91
CA ASP A 135 4.60 2.14 13.92
C ASP A 135 4.75 3.10 15.11
N ALA A 136 5.90 3.77 15.26
CA ALA A 136 6.22 4.67 16.37
C ALA A 136 6.12 6.16 15.99
N THR A 137 5.86 6.48 14.73
CA THR A 137 5.90 7.86 14.22
C THR A 137 4.66 8.20 13.40
N ARG A 138 4.17 9.44 13.51
CA ARG A 138 3.10 9.95 12.64
C ARG A 138 3.55 10.06 11.18
N PHE A 139 2.64 9.77 10.26
CA PHE A 139 2.83 10.02 8.83
C PHE A 139 2.61 11.50 8.50
N GLU A 140 3.35 12.01 7.51
CA GLU A 140 3.31 13.42 7.11
C GLU A 140 2.03 13.76 6.34
N ALA A 141 1.64 15.04 6.37
CA ALA A 141 0.52 15.51 5.56
C ALA A 141 0.72 15.25 4.06
N ALA A 142 1.93 15.46 3.55
CA ALA A 142 2.29 15.22 2.15
C ALA A 142 2.09 13.75 1.72
N GLN A 143 2.23 12.81 2.66
CA GLN A 143 1.98 11.39 2.39
C GLN A 143 0.51 11.13 2.13
N TYR A 144 -0.39 11.69 2.96
CA TYR A 144 -1.84 11.58 2.75
C TYR A 144 -2.32 12.32 1.50
N GLU A 145 -1.76 13.51 1.23
CA GLU A 145 -2.05 14.30 0.02
C GLU A 145 -1.65 13.57 -1.27
N THR A 146 -0.74 12.59 -1.17
CA THR A 146 -0.35 11.71 -2.28
C THR A 146 -1.16 10.41 -2.27
N LEU A 147 -1.35 9.81 -1.10
CA LEU A 147 -2.03 8.53 -0.94
C LEU A 147 -3.49 8.61 -1.37
N ALA A 148 -4.23 9.64 -0.95
CA ALA A 148 -5.65 9.77 -1.26
C ALA A 148 -5.95 9.81 -2.78
N PRO A 149 -5.33 10.71 -3.58
CA PRO A 149 -5.55 10.68 -5.02
C PRO A 149 -5.00 9.42 -5.70
N LEU A 150 -3.95 8.78 -5.16
CA LEU A 150 -3.46 7.51 -5.69
C LEU A 150 -4.52 6.41 -5.50
N VAL A 151 -5.07 6.29 -4.29
CA VAL A 151 -6.16 5.35 -3.99
C VAL A 151 -7.37 5.60 -4.88
N GLN A 152 -7.78 6.86 -5.08
CA GLN A 152 -8.88 7.21 -5.98
C GLN A 152 -8.62 6.78 -7.43
N ALA A 153 -7.40 7.03 -7.95
CA ALA A 153 -7.02 6.62 -9.30
C ALA A 153 -7.04 5.09 -9.45
N LEU A 154 -6.50 4.36 -8.48
CA LEU A 154 -6.50 2.89 -8.48
C LEU A 154 -7.92 2.32 -8.37
N ALA A 155 -8.77 2.86 -7.50
CA ALA A 155 -10.16 2.43 -7.36
C ALA A 155 -11.03 2.79 -8.57
N SER A 156 -10.66 3.81 -9.33
CA SER A 156 -11.34 4.16 -10.57
C SER A 156 -10.93 3.27 -11.74
N HIS A 157 -9.69 2.75 -11.74
CA HIS A 157 -9.14 1.94 -12.82
C HIS A 157 -9.36 0.42 -12.61
N TYR A 158 -9.24 -0.04 -11.36
CA TYR A 158 -9.38 -1.43 -10.97
C TYR A 158 -10.65 -1.65 -10.17
N ALA A 159 -11.12 -2.90 -10.10
CA ALA A 159 -12.26 -3.29 -9.27
C ALA A 159 -11.89 -3.36 -7.78
N ILE A 160 -11.24 -2.32 -7.26
CA ILE A 160 -10.92 -2.21 -5.83
C ILE A 160 -12.24 -2.11 -5.07
N ASP A 161 -12.41 -2.96 -4.07
CA ASP A 161 -13.58 -2.98 -3.21
C ASP A 161 -13.24 -2.78 -1.73
N ALA A 162 -11.95 -2.87 -1.36
CA ALA A 162 -11.50 -2.69 0.00
C ALA A 162 -10.05 -2.16 0.13
N LEU A 163 -9.79 -1.57 1.29
CA LEU A 163 -8.48 -1.22 1.81
C LEU A 163 -8.26 -1.95 3.14
N ALA A 164 -7.02 -2.36 3.40
CA ALA A 164 -6.61 -2.97 4.65
C ALA A 164 -5.16 -2.59 5.01
N GLY A 165 -4.80 -2.63 6.28
CA GLY A 165 -3.42 -2.62 6.72
C GLY A 165 -2.78 -4.01 6.59
N HIS A 166 -1.45 -4.07 6.58
CA HIS A 166 -0.74 -5.35 6.61
C HIS A 166 -1.05 -6.15 7.89
N ALA A 167 -1.19 -5.46 9.02
CA ALA A 167 -1.60 -6.03 10.31
C ALA A 167 -2.99 -6.68 10.25
N ASP A 168 -3.91 -6.14 9.45
CA ASP A 168 -5.27 -6.66 9.31
C ASP A 168 -5.31 -8.00 8.58
N ILE A 169 -4.47 -8.16 7.56
CA ILE A 169 -4.39 -9.38 6.74
C ILE A 169 -3.39 -10.41 7.25
N ALA A 170 -2.55 -10.04 8.22
CA ALA A 170 -1.53 -10.91 8.81
C ALA A 170 -1.40 -10.71 10.34
N PRO A 171 -2.51 -10.84 11.09
CA PRO A 171 -2.53 -10.58 12.53
C PRO A 171 -1.55 -11.48 13.27
N GLY A 172 -0.82 -10.92 14.24
CA GLY A 172 0.20 -11.61 15.03
C GLY A 172 1.56 -11.79 14.33
N ARG A 173 1.65 -11.53 13.02
CA ARG A 173 2.92 -11.54 12.26
C ARG A 173 3.38 -10.14 11.87
N LYS A 174 2.43 -9.26 11.54
CA LYS A 174 2.69 -7.89 11.08
C LYS A 174 1.91 -6.88 11.91
N THR A 175 2.46 -5.69 12.05
CA THR A 175 1.92 -4.59 12.86
C THR A 175 1.74 -3.31 12.06
N ASP A 176 2.37 -3.20 10.89
CA ASP A 176 2.25 -2.08 9.96
C ASP A 176 0.85 -2.00 9.30
N PRO A 177 0.33 -0.79 9.00
CA PRO A 177 0.99 0.52 9.06
C PRO A 177 0.99 1.16 10.47
N GLY A 178 0.56 0.42 11.49
CA GLY A 178 0.68 0.81 12.89
C GLY A 178 -0.38 1.80 13.38
N PRO A 179 -0.37 2.11 14.69
CA PRO A 179 -1.39 2.94 15.35
C PRO A 179 -1.36 4.42 14.91
N HIS A 180 -0.32 4.84 14.21
CA HIS A 180 -0.16 6.22 13.74
C HIS A 180 -0.67 6.45 12.32
N PHE A 181 -1.12 5.39 11.63
CA PHE A 181 -1.82 5.53 10.38
C PHE A 181 -3.30 5.91 10.61
N ASP A 182 -3.66 7.12 10.22
CA ASP A 182 -5.02 7.66 10.34
C ASP A 182 -5.93 7.21 9.19
N TRP A 183 -6.66 6.12 9.43
CA TRP A 183 -7.67 5.59 8.51
C TRP A 183 -8.86 6.54 8.29
N GLN A 184 -9.27 7.29 9.31
CA GLN A 184 -10.39 8.24 9.20
C GLN A 184 -10.02 9.40 8.28
N ARG A 185 -8.79 9.89 8.40
CA ARG A 185 -8.24 10.88 7.46
C ARG A 185 -8.23 10.34 6.04
N LEU A 186 -7.69 9.14 5.82
CA LEU A 186 -7.66 8.57 4.46
C LEU A 186 -9.09 8.45 3.88
N GLN A 187 -10.04 7.97 4.68
CA GLN A 187 -11.44 7.89 4.25
C GLN A 187 -12.00 9.27 3.87
N SER A 188 -11.79 10.27 4.72
CA SER A 188 -12.23 11.65 4.46
C SER A 188 -11.60 12.22 3.18
N ASP A 189 -10.28 12.09 3.03
CA ASP A 189 -9.52 12.66 1.92
C ASP A 189 -9.85 11.97 0.58
N THR A 190 -10.18 10.67 0.62
CA THR A 190 -10.60 9.92 -0.57
C THR A 190 -12.09 10.08 -0.91
N ALA A 191 -12.92 10.47 0.07
CA ALA A 191 -14.38 10.47 -0.03
C ALA A 191 -14.98 9.11 -0.45
N LEU A 192 -14.26 8.01 -0.23
CA LEU A 192 -14.75 6.66 -0.49
C LEU A 192 -15.74 6.22 0.59
N ALA A 193 -16.74 5.44 0.19
CA ALA A 193 -17.79 4.94 1.08
C ALA A 193 -17.24 3.95 2.12
N ASP A 194 -17.97 3.79 3.24
CA ASP A 194 -17.60 2.92 4.37
C ASP A 194 -17.25 1.49 3.96
N GLN A 195 -17.88 0.97 2.89
CA GLN A 195 -17.63 -0.38 2.38
C GLN A 195 -16.16 -0.62 1.98
N TYR A 196 -15.42 0.43 1.60
CA TYR A 196 -14.00 0.33 1.26
C TYR A 196 -13.12 0.18 2.51
N PHE A 197 -13.64 0.43 3.71
CA PHE A 197 -12.89 0.42 4.96
C PHE A 197 -13.49 -0.59 5.96
N PRO A 198 -13.48 -1.90 5.63
CA PRO A 198 -14.18 -2.92 6.41
C PRO A 198 -13.66 -3.10 7.85
N TYR A 199 -12.43 -2.66 8.13
CA TYR A 199 -11.85 -2.67 9.48
C TYR A 199 -12.13 -1.39 10.28
N LEU A 200 -12.43 -0.27 9.60
CA LEU A 200 -12.87 0.97 10.25
C LEU A 200 -14.38 0.93 10.54
N HIS A 201 -15.15 0.34 9.62
CA HIS A 201 -16.60 0.17 9.71
C HIS A 201 -16.97 -1.31 9.57
N PRO A 202 -16.82 -2.12 10.64
CA PRO A 202 -17.16 -3.54 10.58
C PRO A 202 -18.65 -3.73 10.25
N LEU A 203 -18.94 -4.56 9.24
CA LEU A 203 -20.33 -4.94 8.96
C LEU A 203 -20.96 -5.59 10.21
N PRO A 204 -22.24 -5.31 10.51
CA PRO A 204 -22.93 -5.97 11.61
C PRO A 204 -22.89 -7.49 11.38
N ARG A 205 -22.45 -8.24 12.39
CA ARG A 205 -22.48 -9.70 12.33
C ARG A 205 -23.91 -10.15 12.08
N ALA A 206 -24.11 -11.00 11.06
CA ALA A 206 -25.39 -11.69 10.90
C ALA A 206 -25.72 -12.43 12.21
N PRO A 207 -26.96 -12.36 12.71
CA PRO A 207 -27.34 -13.07 13.93
C PRO A 207 -27.07 -14.57 13.73
N ILE A 208 -26.39 -15.18 14.69
CA ILE A 208 -26.18 -16.62 14.72
C ILE A 208 -27.56 -17.25 14.90
N SER A 209 -28.08 -17.88 13.86
CA SER A 209 -29.25 -18.74 13.97
C SER A 209 -28.87 -19.94 14.84
N SER A 210 -29.45 -19.96 16.04
CA SER A 210 -29.42 -21.06 17.01
C SER A 210 -30.14 -22.31 16.52
#